data_AF-A0A9E1RWV1-F1
#
_entry.id   AF-A0A9E1RWV1-F1
#
_cell.length_a   1.000
_cell.length_b   1.000
_cell.length_c   1.000
_cell.angle_alpha   90.00
_cell.angle_beta   90.00
_cell.angle_gamma   90.00
#
_symmetry.space_group_name_H-M   'P 1'
#
loop_
_entity.id
_entity.type
_entity.pdbx_description
1 polymer ?
#
loop_
_entity_poly.entity_id
_entity_poly.type
_entity_poly.pdbx_seq_one_letter_code
_entity_poly.pdbx_strand_id
1 'polypeptide(L)'
;MNKKFLPVAVIIFIAVSTVVGPISVVINHSSAKTVDEVQKVIIDSNIEVSSVLQKQEVLIVTTSNTPAEDPIYIPEWTDLNNSETRTIDLLVVSQEESRLEREPDTIETWGCITTVPSAGLGLNSFYKKVCVVKGIPIISAAAVPDAAFIQVTAIIKGMLAARPDILDQLVIHNIKVAILGTSDTTTDLPEYSFLKNDSQTDWDARARGLGATIAVPLASGAEENLLCLVTDPYKGESIFLHEFAHSIMGLGIAFLDPSFTIRLETAYNSAIQKGLWKDTYAATNQEEYWAEGVQGFFDANLSASPADGIHNFVDTREELENYDPMLYSLIEETFSTEWRWKCDL
;
A
#
# COMPACT_ATOMS: atom_id res chain seq x y z
N MET A 1 12.38 21.82 21.78
CA MET A 1 13.63 22.04 21.04
C MET A 1 13.45 21.46 19.64
N ASN A 2 13.70 22.28 18.62
CA ASN A 2 13.66 22.02 17.17
C ASN A 2 12.49 21.18 16.62
N LYS A 3 11.39 21.86 16.30
CA LYS A 3 10.38 21.33 15.36
C LYS A 3 11.05 21.12 14.00
N LYS A 4 11.29 19.87 13.60
CA LYS A 4 11.65 19.54 12.22
C LYS A 4 10.35 19.51 11.41
N PHE A 5 10.23 20.42 10.45
CA PHE A 5 9.20 20.37 9.43
C PHE A 5 9.64 19.37 8.35
N LEU A 6 8.81 18.37 8.04
CA LEU A 6 8.99 17.53 6.85
C LEU A 6 8.47 18.30 5.62
N PRO A 7 9.06 18.11 4.43
CA PRO A 7 8.67 18.85 3.24
C PRO A 7 7.26 18.46 2.80
N VAL A 8 6.36 19.44 2.74
CA VAL A 8 5.03 19.30 2.13
C VAL A 8 5.19 19.50 0.62
N ALA A 9 4.70 18.54 -0.18
CA ALA A 9 4.58 18.73 -1.62
C ALA A 9 3.55 19.84 -1.90
N VAL A 10 3.98 20.93 -2.54
CA VAL A 10 3.10 22.02 -2.97
C VAL A 10 2.54 21.67 -4.34
N ILE A 11 1.23 21.45 -4.45
CA ILE A 11 0.54 21.28 -5.74
C ILE A 11 0.11 22.66 -6.22
N ILE A 12 0.66 23.11 -7.35
CA ILE A 12 0.31 24.39 -7.98
C ILE A 12 -0.55 24.11 -9.22
N PHE A 13 -1.76 24.65 -9.27
CA PHE A 13 -2.58 24.70 -10.49
C PHE A 13 -2.40 26.07 -11.15
N ILE A 14 -1.81 26.11 -12.34
CA ILE A 14 -1.75 27.32 -13.16
C ILE A 14 -2.66 27.12 -14.36
N ALA A 15 -3.84 27.75 -14.36
CA ALA A 15 -4.67 27.84 -15.55
C ALA A 15 -4.15 29.02 -16.41
N VAL A 16 -3.40 28.73 -17.46
CA VAL A 16 -2.96 29.77 -18.42
C VAL A 16 -3.88 29.75 -19.63
N SER A 17 -4.95 30.53 -19.56
CA SER A 17 -5.73 30.87 -20.76
C SER A 17 -4.97 31.98 -21.50
N THR A 18 -4.27 31.59 -22.57
CA THR A 18 -3.64 32.47 -23.58
C THR A 18 -2.59 33.46 -23.07
N VAL A 19 -1.32 33.02 -22.95
CA VAL A 19 -0.17 33.93 -22.90
C VAL A 19 0.94 33.38 -23.81
N VAL A 20 1.45 34.20 -24.72
CA VAL A 20 2.66 33.91 -25.50
C VAL A 20 3.81 34.72 -24.88
N GLY A 21 4.62 34.08 -24.03
CA GLY A 21 5.79 34.68 -23.37
C GLY A 21 6.16 33.99 -22.04
N PRO A 22 7.39 34.14 -21.53
CA PRO A 22 7.82 33.53 -20.28
C PRO A 22 7.12 34.15 -19.06
N ILE A 23 6.71 33.30 -18.10
CA ILE A 23 6.04 33.69 -16.86
C ILE A 23 7.08 33.73 -15.73
N SER A 24 7.06 34.79 -14.91
CA SER A 24 7.84 34.89 -13.67
C SER A 24 6.91 34.78 -12.46
N VAL A 25 7.26 33.92 -11.49
CA VAL A 25 6.47 33.70 -10.26
C VAL A 25 7.29 34.22 -9.06
N VAL A 26 6.67 35.04 -8.21
CA VAL A 26 7.25 35.54 -6.95
C VAL A 26 6.41 35.03 -5.79
N ILE A 27 7.02 34.36 -4.81
CA ILE A 27 6.33 33.77 -3.66
C ILE A 27 6.54 34.69 -2.44
N ASN A 28 5.44 35.16 -1.82
CA ASN A 28 5.48 35.88 -0.55
C ASN A 28 4.77 35.09 0.55
N HIS A 29 5.44 34.91 1.70
CA HIS A 29 4.93 34.13 2.82
C HIS A 29 3.98 34.99 3.69
N SER A 30 2.72 34.61 3.80
CA SER A 30 1.86 35.07 4.90
C SER A 30 0.93 33.93 5.34
N SER A 31 0.64 33.89 6.64
CA SER A 31 0.14 32.73 7.38
C SER A 31 -1.36 32.82 7.65
N ALA A 32 -2.15 31.77 7.31
CA ALA A 32 -3.28 31.25 8.13
C ALA A 32 -4.16 30.14 7.47
N LYS A 33 -4.46 29.12 8.30
CA LYS A 33 -5.76 28.45 8.63
C LYS A 33 -6.52 27.59 7.59
N THR A 34 -6.41 26.26 7.82
CA THR A 34 -7.30 25.11 7.55
C THR A 34 -7.98 24.90 6.18
N VAL A 35 -7.98 23.63 5.72
CA VAL A 35 -8.50 23.14 4.42
C VAL A 35 -9.98 23.51 4.17
N ASP A 36 -10.83 23.50 5.19
CA ASP A 36 -12.27 23.79 5.07
C ASP A 36 -12.57 25.26 4.71
N GLU A 37 -11.69 26.19 5.09
CA GLU A 37 -11.84 27.61 4.74
C GLU A 37 -11.42 27.86 3.27
N VAL A 38 -10.50 27.06 2.73
CA VAL A 38 -10.03 27.13 1.32
C VAL A 38 -11.09 26.65 0.33
N GLN A 39 -11.80 25.56 0.65
CA GLN A 39 -12.89 25.06 -0.20
C GLN A 39 -14.04 26.06 -0.31
N LYS A 40 -14.30 26.84 0.74
CA LYS A 40 -15.35 27.85 0.76
C LYS A 40 -15.02 29.05 -0.15
N VAL A 41 -13.74 29.44 -0.24
CA VAL A 41 -13.27 30.51 -1.14
C VAL A 41 -13.39 30.12 -2.61
N ILE A 42 -13.16 28.86 -2.97
CA ILE A 42 -13.25 28.37 -4.36
C ILE A 42 -14.69 28.38 -4.88
N ILE A 43 -15.68 28.06 -4.03
CA ILE A 43 -17.11 28.01 -4.40
C ILE A 43 -17.70 29.42 -4.62
N ASP A 44 -17.27 30.43 -3.85
CA ASP A 44 -17.78 31.80 -3.96
C ASP A 44 -17.16 32.61 -5.12
N SER A 45 -16.18 32.04 -5.86
CA SER A 45 -15.38 32.77 -6.87
C SER A 45 -15.90 32.70 -8.31
N ASN A 46 -17.02 32.01 -8.60
CA ASN A 46 -17.61 31.94 -9.95
C ASN A 46 -16.61 31.52 -11.06
N ILE A 47 -15.71 30.57 -10.77
CA ILE A 47 -14.73 30.04 -11.73
C ILE A 47 -15.37 28.93 -12.56
N GLU A 48 -15.47 29.11 -13.88
CA GLU A 48 -15.92 28.06 -14.81
C GLU A 48 -14.83 26.99 -15.02
N VAL A 49 -15.13 25.74 -14.66
CA VAL A 49 -14.27 24.57 -14.92
C VAL A 49 -14.58 24.06 -16.34
N SER A 50 -13.73 24.37 -17.31
CA SER A 50 -14.05 24.18 -18.73
C SER A 50 -13.69 22.81 -19.33
N SER A 51 -13.01 21.91 -18.63
CA SER A 51 -12.96 20.47 -18.99
C SER A 51 -12.29 19.62 -17.91
N VAL A 52 -12.80 18.41 -17.69
CA VAL A 52 -12.08 17.31 -17.02
C VAL A 52 -11.69 16.33 -18.13
N LEU A 53 -10.43 16.33 -18.52
CA LEU A 53 -9.90 15.34 -19.47
C LEU A 53 -9.19 14.22 -18.71
N GLN A 54 -9.68 13.00 -18.89
CA GLN A 54 -9.03 11.76 -18.50
C GLN A 54 -7.73 11.55 -19.29
N LYS A 55 -6.69 11.08 -18.58
CA LYS A 55 -5.35 10.62 -19.01
C LYS A 55 -4.22 11.67 -19.03
N GLN A 56 -3.23 11.36 -18.17
CA GLN A 56 -1.78 11.57 -18.30
C GLN A 56 -1.30 12.87 -18.92
N GLU A 57 -0.78 13.77 -18.06
CA GLU A 57 0.55 14.40 -18.19
C GLU A 57 0.74 15.37 -17.00
N VAL A 58 1.57 14.99 -16.03
CA VAL A 58 1.96 15.84 -14.90
C VAL A 58 3.38 16.33 -15.14
N LEU A 59 3.55 17.65 -15.28
CA LEU A 59 4.87 18.28 -15.26
C LEU A 59 5.28 18.56 -13.81
N ILE A 60 6.24 17.79 -13.29
CA ILE A 60 6.80 17.98 -11.95
C ILE A 60 7.98 18.95 -12.06
N VAL A 61 7.90 20.12 -11.43
CA VAL A 61 9.06 20.99 -11.21
C VAL A 61 9.49 20.82 -9.76
N THR A 62 10.65 20.21 -9.52
CA THR A 62 11.28 20.16 -8.20
C THR A 62 12.33 21.26 -8.10
N THR A 63 12.43 21.93 -6.93
CA THR A 63 13.64 22.68 -6.58
C THR A 63 14.42 21.84 -5.57
N SER A 64 15.72 21.64 -5.82
CA SER A 64 16.57 20.73 -5.04
C SER A 64 16.91 21.29 -3.66
N ASN A 65 16.73 20.46 -2.62
CA ASN A 65 17.09 20.74 -1.22
C ASN A 65 18.58 20.47 -0.93
N THR A 66 19.49 21.31 -1.43
CA THR A 66 20.83 21.42 -0.86
C THR A 66 21.06 22.84 -0.35
N PRO A 67 21.59 23.03 0.88
CA PRO A 67 22.04 24.35 1.31
C PRO A 67 23.29 24.68 0.50
N ALA A 68 23.13 25.45 -0.58
CA ALA A 68 24.28 26.00 -1.30
C ALA A 68 24.89 27.11 -0.42
N GLU A 69 26.13 26.92 0.02
CA GLU A 69 26.93 27.93 0.72
C GLU A 69 27.43 29.06 -0.20
N ASP A 70 27.03 29.09 -1.49
CA ASP A 70 27.34 30.18 -2.41
C ASP A 70 26.08 30.62 -3.19
N PRO A 71 25.90 31.94 -3.43
CA PRO A 71 24.77 32.45 -4.21
C PRO A 71 24.86 31.97 -5.66
N ILE A 72 23.80 31.31 -6.14
CA ILE A 72 23.64 30.93 -7.55
C ILE A 72 23.55 32.22 -8.38
N TYR A 73 24.58 32.50 -9.17
CA TYR A 73 24.60 33.59 -10.14
C TYR A 73 23.68 33.26 -11.32
N ILE A 74 22.59 34.03 -11.47
CA ILE A 74 21.72 33.98 -12.64
C ILE A 74 22.24 35.02 -13.64
N PRO A 75 22.57 34.66 -14.90
CA PRO A 75 23.13 35.61 -15.85
C PRO A 75 22.12 36.72 -16.19
N GLU A 76 22.59 37.96 -16.23
CA GLU A 76 21.84 39.12 -16.71
C GLU A 76 21.34 38.89 -18.15
N TRP A 77 20.02 38.99 -18.37
CA TRP A 77 19.45 39.17 -19.71
C TRP A 77 18.40 40.29 -19.71
N THR A 78 18.87 41.43 -20.23
CA THR A 78 18.26 42.39 -21.16
C THR A 78 16.73 42.51 -21.22
N ASP A 79 16.30 43.76 -21.02
CA ASP A 79 14.99 44.36 -21.31
C ASP A 79 14.17 43.64 -22.38
N LEU A 80 13.06 43.02 -21.93
CA LEU A 80 11.93 42.71 -22.78
C LEU A 80 10.72 43.50 -22.28
N ASN A 81 10.54 44.68 -22.87
CA ASN A 81 9.33 45.49 -22.77
C ASN A 81 8.13 44.70 -23.34
N ASN A 82 7.41 43.97 -22.49
CA ASN A 82 5.96 43.73 -22.51
C ASN A 82 5.59 42.51 -21.64
N SER A 83 5.57 42.67 -20.32
CA SER A 83 4.92 41.70 -19.43
C SER A 83 3.90 42.40 -18.53
N GLU A 84 2.64 42.01 -18.63
CA GLU A 84 1.67 42.28 -17.57
C GLU A 84 2.17 41.55 -16.31
N THR A 85 2.53 42.28 -15.27
CA THR A 85 2.79 41.69 -13.96
C THR A 85 1.45 41.43 -13.30
N ARG A 86 1.07 40.17 -13.11
CA ARG A 86 -0.05 39.81 -12.23
C ARG A 86 0.47 39.14 -10.98
N THR A 87 0.14 39.72 -9.84
CA THR A 87 0.40 39.15 -8.53
C THR A 87 -0.60 38.03 -8.29
N ILE A 88 -0.11 36.81 -8.04
CA ILE A 88 -0.93 35.68 -7.62
C ILE A 88 -0.64 35.47 -6.14
N ASP A 89 -1.65 35.64 -5.28
CA ASP A 89 -1.54 35.31 -3.87
C ASP A 89 -1.55 33.78 -3.72
N LEU A 90 -0.39 33.21 -3.40
CA LEU A 90 -0.22 31.79 -3.12
C LEU A 90 -0.71 31.49 -1.70
N LEU A 91 -1.82 30.76 -1.59
CA LEU A 91 -2.26 30.19 -0.32
C LEU A 91 -1.45 28.92 -0.03
N VAL A 92 -0.37 29.07 0.75
CA VAL A 92 0.41 27.93 1.24
C VAL A 92 -0.34 27.31 2.43
N VAL A 93 -1.03 26.20 2.19
CA VAL A 93 -1.61 25.38 3.26
C VAL A 93 -0.50 24.49 3.82
N SER A 94 0.20 24.97 4.85
CA SER A 94 0.93 24.04 5.72
C SER A 94 -0.11 23.28 6.53
N GLN A 95 -0.18 21.96 6.41
CA GLN A 95 -0.76 21.17 7.50
C GLN A 95 0.14 21.42 8.71
N GLU A 96 -0.35 22.19 9.69
CA GLU A 96 0.00 21.85 11.06
C GLU A 96 -0.64 20.48 11.27
N GLU A 97 0.20 19.44 11.34
CA GLU A 97 -0.21 18.25 12.07
C GLU A 97 -0.70 18.74 13.43
N SER A 98 -2.01 18.68 13.67
CA SER A 98 -2.47 18.36 15.00
C SER A 98 -1.97 16.94 15.27
N ARG A 99 -0.69 16.87 15.65
CA ARG A 99 -0.26 15.87 16.61
C ARG A 99 -1.22 16.11 17.79
N LEU A 100 -2.27 15.31 17.86
CA LEU A 100 -2.68 14.80 19.16
C LEU A 100 -1.35 14.35 19.75
N GLU A 101 -0.85 15.08 20.75
CA GLU A 101 0.28 14.65 21.54
C GLU A 101 -0.12 13.26 22.04
N ARG A 102 0.34 12.22 21.32
CA ARG A 102 0.31 10.87 21.82
C ARG A 102 1.29 10.93 22.98
N GLU A 103 0.72 11.00 24.18
CA GLU A 103 1.40 10.76 25.44
C GLU A 103 2.46 9.66 25.24
N PRO A 104 3.68 9.85 25.75
CA PRO A 104 4.79 8.95 25.50
C PRO A 104 4.41 7.54 25.94
N ASP A 105 4.53 6.60 25.00
CA ASP A 105 4.19 5.19 25.08
C ASP A 105 4.18 4.64 26.51
N THR A 106 2.99 4.60 27.12
CA THR A 106 2.72 3.62 28.17
C THR A 106 2.69 2.27 27.47
N ILE A 107 3.86 1.62 27.35
CA ILE A 107 4.07 0.22 27.01
C ILE A 107 2.89 -0.31 26.17
N GLU A 108 2.89 0.00 24.86
CA GLU A 108 1.91 -0.51 23.90
C GLU A 108 1.77 -2.02 24.13
N THR A 109 0.71 -2.42 24.84
CA THR A 109 0.38 -3.82 24.99
C THR A 109 0.04 -4.31 23.61
N TRP A 110 0.97 -5.05 23.00
CA TRP A 110 0.73 -5.85 21.81
C TRP A 110 -0.48 -6.75 22.09
N GLY A 111 -1.67 -6.34 21.70
CA GLY A 111 -2.89 -7.03 22.10
C GLY A 111 -4.12 -6.49 21.40
N CYS A 112 -5.01 -7.41 21.03
CA CYS A 112 -6.27 -7.08 20.42
C CYS A 112 -7.20 -6.37 21.40
N ILE A 113 -7.58 -5.14 21.06
CA ILE A 113 -8.68 -4.44 21.73
C ILE A 113 -9.98 -4.93 21.09
N THR A 114 -10.51 -6.06 21.59
CA THR A 114 -11.74 -6.71 21.08
C THR A 114 -13.02 -5.88 21.26
N THR A 115 -12.93 -4.66 21.80
CA THR A 115 -14.06 -3.83 22.21
C THR A 115 -14.06 -2.43 21.58
N VAL A 116 -13.29 -2.16 20.52
CA VAL A 116 -13.45 -0.88 19.80
C VAL A 116 -14.86 -0.86 19.18
N PRO A 117 -15.72 0.11 19.53
CA PRO A 117 -17.03 0.23 18.90
C PRO A 117 -16.85 0.48 17.41
N SER A 118 -17.39 -0.40 16.57
CA SER A 118 -17.34 -0.31 15.11
C SER A 118 -17.80 1.06 14.57
N ALA A 119 -18.65 1.76 15.34
CA ALA A 119 -19.15 3.10 15.05
C ALA A 119 -18.05 4.16 14.83
N GLY A 120 -16.88 4.03 15.46
CA GLY A 120 -15.75 4.94 15.25
C GLY A 120 -14.88 4.62 14.03
N LEU A 121 -15.03 3.42 13.46
CA LEU A 121 -14.19 2.91 12.36
C LEU A 121 -14.95 2.80 11.02
N GLY A 122 -16.25 3.14 11.00
CA GLY A 122 -17.08 3.04 9.80
C GLY A 122 -17.22 1.61 9.26
N LEU A 123 -17.08 0.61 10.13
CA LEU A 123 -17.14 -0.80 9.74
C LEU A 123 -18.59 -1.26 9.57
N ASN A 124 -18.83 -2.11 8.58
CA ASN A 124 -20.12 -2.76 8.38
C ASN A 124 -20.54 -3.55 9.63
N SER A 125 -21.85 -3.63 9.90
CA SER A 125 -22.41 -4.33 11.06
C SER A 125 -22.17 -5.85 11.04
N PHE A 126 -21.77 -6.43 9.90
CA PHE A 126 -21.28 -7.80 9.79
C PHE A 126 -20.12 -8.07 10.78
N TYR A 127 -19.18 -7.14 10.88
CA TYR A 127 -18.00 -7.29 11.73
C TYR A 127 -18.36 -7.13 13.21
N LYS A 128 -18.05 -8.16 14.01
CA LYS A 128 -18.33 -8.21 15.45
C LYS A 128 -17.08 -8.20 16.31
N LYS A 129 -15.92 -8.45 15.72
CA LYS A 129 -14.62 -8.40 16.37
C LYS A 129 -13.70 -7.50 15.57
N VAL A 130 -12.89 -6.73 16.30
CA VAL A 130 -11.85 -5.88 15.73
C VAL A 130 -10.62 -5.92 16.62
N CYS A 131 -9.45 -5.85 15.99
CA CYS A 131 -8.14 -5.75 16.61
C CYS A 131 -7.32 -4.77 15.78
N VAL A 132 -6.77 -3.72 16.38
CA VAL A 132 -5.96 -2.75 15.63
C VAL A 132 -4.48 -3.03 15.89
N VAL A 133 -3.74 -3.35 14.84
CA VAL A 133 -2.30 -3.62 14.90
C VAL A 133 -1.59 -2.54 14.12
N LYS A 134 -0.87 -1.67 14.85
CA LYS A 134 -0.10 -0.56 14.26
C LYS A 134 -0.91 0.29 13.27
N GLY A 135 -2.18 0.55 13.60
CA GLY A 135 -3.09 1.33 12.77
C GLY A 135 -3.90 0.53 11.75
N ILE A 136 -3.57 -0.74 11.49
CA ILE A 136 -4.33 -1.61 10.59
C ILE A 136 -5.46 -2.30 11.37
N PRO A 137 -6.74 -2.10 11.02
CA PRO A 137 -7.85 -2.87 11.59
C PRO A 137 -7.88 -4.29 11.02
N ILE A 138 -7.74 -5.27 11.91
CA ILE A 138 -8.06 -6.68 11.67
C ILE A 138 -9.50 -6.91 12.14
N ILE A 139 -10.36 -7.44 11.29
CA ILE A 139 -11.82 -7.51 11.50
C ILE A 139 -12.37 -8.90 11.16
N SER A 140 -13.42 -9.32 11.86
CA SER A 140 -14.07 -10.61 11.57
C SER A 140 -15.52 -10.66 12.05
N ALA A 141 -16.24 -11.69 11.63
CA ALA A 141 -17.47 -12.14 12.27
C ALA A 141 -17.21 -12.63 13.71
N ALA A 142 -18.27 -12.82 14.49
CA ALA A 142 -18.15 -13.13 15.92
C ALA A 142 -17.54 -14.51 16.22
N ALA A 143 -17.73 -15.46 15.30
CA ALA A 143 -17.36 -16.86 15.49
C ALA A 143 -15.86 -17.13 15.36
N VAL A 144 -15.12 -16.27 14.64
CA VAL A 144 -13.67 -16.42 14.43
C VAL A 144 -12.94 -16.37 15.78
N PRO A 145 -12.10 -17.36 16.12
CA PRO A 145 -11.39 -17.43 17.39
C PRO A 145 -10.27 -16.37 17.48
N ASP A 146 -9.92 -15.95 18.70
CA ASP A 146 -8.84 -14.97 18.93
C ASP A 146 -7.48 -15.46 18.42
N ALA A 147 -7.26 -16.78 18.35
CA ALA A 147 -6.04 -17.36 17.81
C ALA A 147 -5.78 -16.93 16.35
N ALA A 148 -6.83 -16.77 15.53
CA ALA A 148 -6.67 -16.35 14.14
C ALA A 148 -6.16 -14.89 14.05
N PHE A 149 -6.63 -14.03 14.97
CA PHE A 149 -6.12 -12.65 15.08
C PHE A 149 -4.65 -12.61 15.50
N ILE A 150 -4.23 -13.50 16.39
CA ILE A 150 -2.83 -13.62 16.82
C ILE A 150 -1.96 -14.01 15.62
N GLN A 151 -2.40 -14.96 14.79
CA GLN A 151 -1.66 -15.41 13.61
C GLN A 151 -1.53 -14.31 12.54
N VAL A 152 -2.63 -13.63 12.20
CA VAL A 152 -2.59 -12.45 11.31
C VAL A 152 -1.63 -11.39 11.86
N THR A 153 -1.72 -11.10 13.16
CA THR A 153 -0.86 -10.14 13.83
C THR A 153 0.63 -10.52 13.74
N ALA A 154 0.94 -11.80 13.89
CA ALA A 154 2.30 -12.32 13.77
C ALA A 154 2.83 -12.16 12.34
N ILE A 155 2.01 -12.48 11.32
CA ILE A 155 2.37 -12.33 9.91
C ILE A 155 2.63 -10.86 9.56
N ILE A 156 1.71 -9.94 9.90
CA ILE A 156 1.88 -8.50 9.62
C ILE A 156 3.17 -7.97 10.25
N LYS A 157 3.41 -8.28 11.54
CA LYS A 157 4.62 -7.83 12.24
C LYS A 157 5.88 -8.47 11.68
N GLY A 158 5.82 -9.75 11.33
CA GLY A 158 6.95 -10.50 10.83
C GLY A 158 7.45 -9.98 9.50
N MET A 159 6.51 -9.78 8.56
CA MET A 159 6.80 -9.23 7.24
C MET A 159 7.29 -7.79 7.34
N LEU A 160 6.65 -6.93 8.14
CA LEU A 160 6.93 -5.49 8.16
C LEU A 160 7.85 -5.04 9.32
N ALA A 161 8.55 -5.97 9.98
CA ALA A 161 9.37 -5.68 11.16
C ALA A 161 10.40 -4.55 10.92
N ALA A 162 11.01 -4.54 9.73
CA ALA A 162 12.01 -3.55 9.32
C ALA A 162 11.44 -2.40 8.47
N ARG A 163 10.12 -2.38 8.21
CA ARG A 163 9.47 -1.49 7.24
C ARG A 163 8.29 -0.69 7.82
N PRO A 164 8.54 0.17 8.83
CA PRO A 164 7.50 1.07 9.33
C PRO A 164 7.00 2.05 8.26
N ASP A 165 7.83 2.39 7.26
CA ASP A 165 7.46 3.23 6.13
C ASP A 165 6.39 2.60 5.22
N ILE A 166 6.51 1.30 4.92
CA ILE A 166 5.47 0.54 4.20
C ILE A 166 4.20 0.49 5.04
N LEU A 167 4.32 0.21 6.33
CA LEU A 167 3.20 0.14 7.25
C LEU A 167 2.42 1.47 7.29
N ASP A 168 3.12 2.60 7.30
CA ASP A 168 2.50 3.93 7.25
C ASP A 168 1.73 4.14 5.94
N GLN A 169 2.27 3.72 4.79
CA GLN A 169 1.54 3.78 3.52
C GLN A 169 0.28 2.91 3.52
N LEU A 170 0.40 1.68 4.01
CA LEU A 170 -0.75 0.78 4.15
C LEU A 170 -1.89 1.44 4.95
N VAL A 171 -1.56 2.10 6.06
CA VAL A 171 -2.52 2.83 6.89
C VAL A 171 -3.07 4.07 6.17
N ILE A 172 -2.24 4.86 5.51
CA ILE A 172 -2.67 6.05 4.72
C ILE A 172 -3.66 5.65 3.64
N HIS A 173 -3.45 4.48 3.01
CA HIS A 173 -4.33 3.93 2.00
C HIS A 173 -5.50 3.10 2.57
N ASN A 174 -5.77 3.25 3.87
CA ASN A 174 -6.92 2.70 4.57
C ASN A 174 -7.06 1.18 4.47
N ILE A 175 -5.94 0.44 4.45
CA ILE A 175 -6.02 -1.01 4.44
C ILE A 175 -6.76 -1.52 5.69
N LYS A 176 -7.59 -2.53 5.48
CA LYS A 176 -8.14 -3.40 6.51
C LYS A 176 -7.75 -4.84 6.22
N VAL A 177 -7.76 -5.68 7.24
CA VAL A 177 -7.55 -7.12 7.11
C VAL A 177 -8.78 -7.85 7.64
N ALA A 178 -9.47 -8.61 6.79
CA ALA A 178 -10.58 -9.46 7.20
C ALA A 178 -10.11 -10.90 7.44
N ILE A 179 -10.63 -11.52 8.50
CA ILE A 179 -10.53 -12.96 8.71
C ILE A 179 -11.88 -13.58 8.33
N LEU A 180 -11.86 -14.45 7.31
CA LEU A 180 -13.00 -15.28 6.93
C LEU A 180 -13.13 -16.44 7.93
N GLY A 181 -14.27 -16.57 8.60
CA GLY A 181 -14.54 -17.75 9.41
C GLY A 181 -14.68 -19.00 8.56
N THR A 182 -14.57 -20.17 9.20
CA THR A 182 -14.73 -21.48 8.52
C THR A 182 -16.11 -21.67 7.86
N SER A 183 -17.13 -20.93 8.30
CA SER A 183 -18.48 -20.95 7.74
C SER A 183 -18.79 -19.82 6.74
N ASP A 184 -17.90 -18.83 6.64
CA ASP A 184 -18.10 -17.65 5.80
C ASP A 184 -17.60 -17.97 4.38
N THR A 185 -18.18 -17.37 3.35
CA THR A 185 -17.60 -17.35 2.00
C THR A 185 -16.96 -16.00 1.68
N THR A 186 -16.13 -15.93 0.63
CA THR A 186 -15.43 -14.71 0.24
C THR A 186 -16.40 -13.54 0.01
N THR A 187 -17.54 -13.79 -0.63
CA THR A 187 -18.55 -12.76 -0.91
C THR A 187 -19.46 -12.42 0.27
N ASP A 188 -19.35 -13.13 1.40
CA ASP A 188 -20.01 -12.73 2.66
C ASP A 188 -19.35 -11.49 3.28
N LEU A 189 -18.06 -11.24 2.97
CA LEU A 189 -17.40 -10.00 3.36
C LEU A 189 -18.06 -8.82 2.64
N PRO A 190 -18.57 -7.80 3.38
CA PRO A 190 -19.32 -6.70 2.77
C PRO A 190 -18.57 -5.95 1.67
N GLU A 191 -17.24 -5.80 1.79
CA GLU A 191 -16.40 -5.15 0.80
C GLU A 191 -16.24 -5.97 -0.50
N TYR A 192 -16.46 -7.29 -0.46
CA TYR A 192 -16.36 -8.19 -1.62
C TYR A 192 -17.72 -8.65 -2.16
N SER A 193 -18.85 -8.23 -1.56
CA SER A 193 -20.17 -8.72 -1.94
C SER A 193 -20.53 -8.51 -3.42
N PHE A 194 -19.90 -7.51 -4.06
CA PHE A 194 -20.08 -7.23 -5.48
C PHE A 194 -19.55 -8.35 -6.40
N LEU A 195 -18.56 -9.13 -5.95
CA LEU A 195 -17.95 -10.24 -6.69
C LEU A 195 -18.94 -11.39 -6.95
N LYS A 196 -20.03 -11.47 -6.20
CA LYS A 196 -21.13 -12.42 -6.44
C LYS A 196 -21.78 -12.26 -7.82
N ASN A 197 -21.61 -11.09 -8.43
CA ASN A 197 -22.15 -10.79 -9.77
C ASN A 197 -21.10 -10.97 -10.88
N ASP A 198 -19.89 -11.44 -10.57
CA ASP A 198 -18.92 -11.79 -11.60
C ASP A 198 -19.40 -13.02 -12.39
N SER A 199 -19.61 -12.85 -13.70
CA SER A 199 -20.10 -13.91 -14.57
C SER A 199 -19.02 -14.91 -14.99
N GLN A 200 -17.75 -14.62 -14.74
CA GLN A 200 -16.61 -15.44 -15.19
C GLN A 200 -16.06 -16.33 -14.07
N THR A 201 -16.16 -15.87 -12.82
CA THR A 201 -15.52 -16.52 -11.69
C THR A 201 -16.48 -16.66 -10.53
N ASP A 202 -16.64 -17.90 -10.05
CA ASP A 202 -17.28 -18.15 -8.76
C ASP A 202 -16.24 -17.91 -7.65
N TRP A 203 -16.23 -16.70 -7.10
CA TRP A 203 -15.26 -16.27 -6.09
C TRP A 203 -15.38 -17.02 -4.76
N ASP A 204 -16.57 -17.54 -4.44
CA ASP A 204 -16.78 -18.34 -3.23
C ASP A 204 -16.17 -19.75 -3.35
N ALA A 205 -16.05 -20.26 -4.57
CA ALA A 205 -15.36 -21.52 -4.87
C ALA A 205 -13.87 -21.33 -5.20
N ARG A 206 -13.48 -20.17 -5.73
CA ARG A 206 -12.13 -19.91 -6.27
C ARG A 206 -11.08 -19.62 -5.21
N ALA A 207 -11.44 -18.90 -4.15
CA ALA A 207 -10.45 -18.36 -3.21
C ALA A 207 -10.98 -18.26 -1.79
N ARG A 208 -10.06 -18.37 -0.82
CA ARG A 208 -10.29 -18.21 0.63
C ARG A 208 -9.42 -17.07 1.22
N GLY A 209 -8.95 -16.20 0.36
CA GLY A 209 -8.16 -15.01 0.66
C GLY A 209 -8.11 -14.15 -0.61
N LEU A 210 -7.92 -12.85 -0.44
CA LEU A 210 -7.75 -11.88 -1.52
C LEU A 210 -6.88 -10.72 -1.03
N GLY A 211 -5.97 -10.26 -1.87
CA GLY A 211 -5.15 -9.08 -1.63
C GLY A 211 -5.93 -7.79 -1.77
N ALA A 212 -5.54 -6.80 -0.98
CA ALA A 212 -6.09 -5.46 -1.06
C ALA A 212 -5.67 -4.74 -2.34
N THR A 213 -6.58 -3.94 -2.87
CA THR A 213 -6.31 -3.00 -3.97
C THR A 213 -6.65 -1.59 -3.53
N ILE A 214 -6.27 -0.58 -4.32
CA ILE A 214 -6.68 0.82 -4.04
C ILE A 214 -8.21 0.96 -4.03
N ALA A 215 -8.91 0.24 -4.92
CA ALA A 215 -10.35 0.31 -5.04
C ALA A 215 -11.06 -0.44 -3.90
N VAL A 216 -10.49 -1.56 -3.47
CA VAL A 216 -10.99 -2.37 -2.35
C VAL A 216 -9.83 -2.62 -1.39
N PRO A 217 -9.59 -1.69 -0.44
CA PRO A 217 -8.45 -1.76 0.48
C PRO A 217 -8.71 -2.75 1.62
N LEU A 218 -9.14 -3.97 1.26
CA LEU A 218 -9.34 -5.08 2.17
C LEU A 218 -8.44 -6.22 1.70
N ALA A 219 -7.54 -6.67 2.55
CA ALA A 219 -6.88 -7.97 2.42
C ALA A 219 -7.65 -8.99 3.25
N SER A 220 -7.64 -10.26 2.86
CA SER A 220 -8.33 -11.30 3.61
C SER A 220 -7.59 -12.63 3.64
N GLY A 221 -7.86 -13.41 4.68
CA GLY A 221 -7.38 -14.78 4.82
C GLY A 221 -8.34 -15.61 5.67
N ALA A 222 -8.41 -16.91 5.37
CA ALA A 222 -9.33 -17.81 6.04
C ALA A 222 -8.79 -18.34 7.37
N GLU A 223 -9.70 -18.47 8.33
CA GLU A 223 -9.47 -19.02 9.66
C GLU A 223 -8.79 -20.39 9.58
N GLU A 224 -9.27 -21.30 8.73
CA GLU A 224 -8.69 -22.63 8.62
C GLU A 224 -7.24 -22.62 8.14
N ASN A 225 -6.85 -21.69 7.26
CA ASN A 225 -5.47 -21.56 6.80
C ASN A 225 -4.59 -20.87 7.85
N LEU A 226 -5.07 -19.77 8.45
CA LEU A 226 -4.36 -19.07 9.52
C LEU A 226 -4.07 -19.97 10.73
N LEU A 227 -4.98 -20.91 11.01
CA LEU A 227 -4.89 -21.86 12.13
C LEU A 227 -4.43 -23.26 11.68
N CYS A 228 -4.05 -23.44 10.42
CA CYS A 228 -3.59 -24.73 9.91
C CYS A 228 -4.51 -25.91 10.25
N LEU A 229 -5.82 -25.68 10.19
CA LEU A 229 -6.80 -26.70 10.53
C LEU A 229 -6.73 -27.85 9.53
N VAL A 230 -7.15 -29.04 9.97
CA VAL A 230 -7.25 -30.23 9.12
C VAL A 230 -8.14 -30.03 7.88
N THR A 231 -9.08 -29.08 7.95
CA THR A 231 -10.00 -28.73 6.86
C THR A 231 -9.44 -27.71 5.88
N ASP A 232 -8.23 -27.19 6.12
CA ASP A 232 -7.58 -26.23 5.23
C ASP A 232 -7.30 -26.86 3.85
N PRO A 233 -7.87 -26.33 2.76
CA PRO A 233 -7.55 -26.81 1.41
C PRO A 233 -6.12 -26.44 0.96
N TYR A 234 -5.48 -25.47 1.62
CA TYR A 234 -4.12 -24.97 1.34
C TYR A 234 -3.12 -25.40 2.42
N LYS A 235 -3.35 -26.57 3.01
CA LYS A 235 -2.59 -27.02 4.18
C LYS A 235 -1.09 -27.10 3.87
N GLY A 236 -0.32 -26.28 4.58
CA GLY A 236 1.15 -26.26 4.54
C GLY A 236 1.75 -24.98 3.97
N GLU A 237 0.93 -24.11 3.40
CA GLU A 237 1.30 -22.75 2.98
C GLU A 237 0.46 -21.69 3.69
N SER A 238 0.85 -20.42 3.54
CA SER A 238 0.08 -19.28 4.09
C SER A 238 -0.52 -18.41 2.99
N ILE A 239 -1.81 -18.61 2.75
CA ILE A 239 -2.58 -17.80 1.79
C ILE A 239 -2.68 -16.35 2.26
N PHE A 240 -2.91 -16.10 3.55
CA PHE A 240 -2.94 -14.71 4.03
C PHE A 240 -1.61 -13.97 3.78
N LEU A 241 -0.47 -14.66 3.93
CA LEU A 241 0.85 -14.07 3.66
C LEU A 241 1.01 -13.72 2.17
N HIS A 242 0.57 -14.60 1.26
CA HIS A 242 0.49 -14.33 -0.18
C HIS A 242 -0.33 -13.07 -0.47
N GLU A 243 -1.57 -13.02 0.02
CA GLU A 243 -2.50 -11.92 -0.25
C GLU A 243 -2.03 -10.60 0.37
N PHE A 244 -1.37 -10.69 1.53
CA PHE A 244 -0.75 -9.52 2.15
C PHE A 244 0.49 -9.06 1.38
N ALA A 245 1.23 -9.95 0.71
CA ALA A 245 2.32 -9.57 -0.19
C ALA A 245 1.82 -8.74 -1.38
N HIS A 246 0.69 -9.11 -2.01
CA HIS A 246 0.03 -8.26 -3.01
C HIS A 246 -0.35 -6.89 -2.45
N SER A 247 -0.87 -6.88 -1.22
CA SER A 247 -1.32 -5.66 -0.55
C SER A 247 -0.15 -4.72 -0.24
N ILE A 248 0.96 -5.27 0.25
CA ILE A 248 2.21 -4.55 0.49
C ILE A 248 2.75 -3.94 -0.80
N MET A 249 2.73 -4.70 -1.90
CA MET A 249 3.14 -4.18 -3.21
C MET A 249 2.25 -3.03 -3.67
N GLY A 250 0.93 -3.24 -3.70
CA GLY A 250 -0.02 -2.30 -4.32
C GLY A 250 -0.35 -1.07 -3.48
N LEU A 251 -0.37 -1.19 -2.15
CA LEU A 251 -0.74 -0.10 -1.22
C LEU A 251 0.44 0.45 -0.43
N GLY A 252 1.58 -0.24 -0.42
CA GLY A 252 2.78 0.20 0.29
C GLY A 252 3.87 0.63 -0.67
N ILE A 253 4.52 -0.36 -1.29
CA ILE A 253 5.72 -0.16 -2.11
C ILE A 253 5.45 0.78 -3.28
N ALA A 254 4.33 0.60 -4.00
CA ALA A 254 3.98 1.41 -5.17
C ALA A 254 3.95 2.93 -4.89
N PHE A 255 3.70 3.34 -3.63
CA PHE A 255 3.67 4.74 -3.21
C PHE A 255 5.00 5.26 -2.67
N LEU A 256 5.89 4.37 -2.20
CA LEU A 256 7.24 4.73 -1.72
C LEU A 256 8.28 4.71 -2.84
N ASP A 257 8.17 3.74 -3.73
CA ASP A 257 9.08 3.53 -4.85
C ASP A 257 8.29 3.27 -6.15
N PRO A 258 8.01 4.34 -6.91
CA PRO A 258 7.35 4.24 -8.21
C PRO A 258 8.13 3.43 -9.26
N SER A 259 9.43 3.18 -9.04
CA SER A 259 10.24 2.37 -9.96
C SER A 259 10.08 0.86 -9.74
N PHE A 260 9.54 0.46 -8.59
CA PHE A 260 9.47 -0.94 -8.17
C PHE A 260 8.75 -1.82 -9.19
N THR A 261 7.59 -1.39 -9.70
CA THR A 261 6.83 -2.16 -10.68
C THR A 261 7.62 -2.46 -11.95
N ILE A 262 8.43 -1.50 -12.44
CA ILE A 262 9.27 -1.70 -13.62
C ILE A 262 10.41 -2.71 -13.32
N ARG A 263 10.98 -2.64 -12.11
CA ARG A 263 12.02 -3.59 -11.69
C ARG A 263 11.46 -5.01 -11.55
N LEU A 264 10.26 -5.14 -10.97
CA LEU A 264 9.56 -6.42 -10.84
C LEU A 264 9.20 -7.00 -12.22
N GLU A 265 8.65 -6.20 -13.13
CA GLU A 265 8.35 -6.62 -14.50
C GLU A 265 9.62 -7.10 -15.23
N THR A 266 10.74 -6.40 -15.03
CA THR A 266 12.03 -6.78 -15.59
C THR A 266 12.52 -8.12 -15.04
N ALA A 267 12.40 -8.35 -13.73
CA ALA A 267 12.76 -9.61 -13.09
C ALA A 267 11.88 -10.76 -13.60
N TYR A 268 10.56 -10.57 -13.62
CA TYR A 268 9.59 -11.53 -14.14
C TYR A 268 9.90 -11.95 -15.57
N ASN A 269 10.05 -10.98 -16.48
CA ASN A 269 10.36 -11.26 -17.89
C ASN A 269 11.69 -12.01 -18.06
N SER A 270 12.70 -11.68 -17.24
CA SER A 270 13.97 -12.41 -17.24
C SER A 270 13.81 -13.85 -16.78
N ALA A 271 13.04 -14.08 -15.71
CA ALA A 271 12.78 -15.39 -15.16
C ALA A 271 12.04 -16.30 -16.17
N ILE A 272 10.97 -15.79 -16.78
CA ILE A 272 10.22 -16.52 -17.81
C ILE A 272 11.09 -16.82 -19.04
N GLN A 273 11.91 -15.87 -19.50
CA GLN A 273 12.82 -16.10 -20.62
C GLN A 273 13.85 -17.21 -20.33
N LYS A 274 14.29 -17.33 -19.07
CA LYS A 274 15.20 -18.40 -18.62
C LYS A 274 14.49 -19.74 -18.37
N GLY A 275 13.16 -19.78 -18.48
CA GLY A 275 12.35 -20.96 -18.18
C GLY A 275 12.20 -21.25 -16.68
N LEU A 276 12.48 -20.26 -15.83
CA LEU A 276 12.15 -20.35 -14.40
C LEU A 276 10.63 -20.31 -14.23
N TRP A 277 10.16 -20.87 -13.12
CA TRP A 277 8.73 -20.91 -12.74
C TRP A 277 7.82 -21.60 -13.77
N LYS A 278 8.40 -22.32 -14.73
CA LYS A 278 7.63 -23.04 -15.73
C LYS A 278 6.69 -24.05 -15.06
N ASP A 279 5.44 -24.06 -15.53
CA ASP A 279 4.37 -24.93 -15.02
C ASP A 279 4.08 -24.71 -13.52
N THR A 280 4.15 -23.44 -13.07
CA THR A 280 3.79 -22.98 -11.72
C THR A 280 2.82 -21.80 -11.76
N TYR A 281 2.19 -21.49 -10.63
CA TYR A 281 1.30 -20.34 -10.50
C TYR A 281 2.05 -19.01 -10.60
N ALA A 282 3.29 -18.96 -10.10
CA ALA A 282 4.20 -17.80 -10.20
C ALA A 282 4.46 -17.36 -11.65
N ALA A 283 4.27 -18.22 -12.66
CA ALA A 283 4.41 -17.87 -14.08
C ALA A 283 3.15 -17.30 -14.72
N THR A 284 2.08 -17.09 -13.95
CA THR A 284 0.81 -16.54 -14.47
C THR A 284 0.94 -15.07 -14.85
N ASN A 285 1.53 -14.25 -13.96
CA ASN A 285 1.79 -12.83 -14.18
C ASN A 285 2.83 -12.34 -13.16
N GLN A 286 3.24 -11.07 -13.27
CA GLN A 286 4.24 -10.47 -12.39
C GLN A 286 3.78 -10.33 -10.93
N GLU A 287 2.48 -10.17 -10.70
CA GLU A 287 1.91 -10.01 -9.37
C GLU A 287 1.97 -11.34 -8.60
N GLU A 288 1.61 -12.44 -9.24
CA GLU A 288 1.72 -13.80 -8.69
C GLU A 288 3.18 -14.20 -8.52
N TYR A 289 4.03 -13.86 -9.49
CA TYR A 289 5.48 -14.01 -9.36
C TYR A 289 6.03 -13.35 -8.09
N TRP A 290 5.58 -12.14 -7.78
CA TRP A 290 5.92 -11.47 -6.54
C TRP A 290 5.38 -12.22 -5.31
N ALA A 291 4.09 -12.53 -5.27
CA ALA A 291 3.46 -13.10 -4.09
C ALA A 291 3.97 -14.52 -3.77
N GLU A 292 4.14 -15.38 -4.77
CA GLU A 292 4.72 -16.72 -4.65
C GLU A 292 6.19 -16.67 -4.21
N GLY A 293 6.97 -15.73 -4.76
CA GLY A 293 8.34 -15.48 -4.32
C GLY A 293 8.40 -15.04 -2.86
N VAL A 294 7.50 -14.14 -2.44
CA VAL A 294 7.42 -13.69 -1.05
C VAL A 294 7.02 -14.83 -0.12
N GLN A 295 6.09 -15.71 -0.53
CA GLN A 295 5.79 -16.92 0.23
C GLN A 295 7.03 -17.80 0.41
N GLY A 296 7.77 -18.07 -0.67
CA GLY A 296 9.02 -18.83 -0.58
C GLY A 296 10.05 -18.17 0.33
N PHE A 297 10.22 -16.85 0.25
CA PHE A 297 11.13 -16.10 1.11
C PHE A 297 10.81 -16.19 2.62
N PHE A 298 9.55 -16.42 2.97
CA PHE A 298 9.10 -16.57 4.35
C PHE A 298 8.92 -18.03 4.77
N ASP A 299 9.35 -19.00 3.96
CA ASP A 299 9.16 -20.44 4.16
C ASP A 299 7.66 -20.81 4.32
N ALA A 300 6.81 -20.14 3.54
CA ALA A 300 5.35 -20.19 3.61
C ALA A 300 4.70 -20.71 2.32
N ASN A 301 5.48 -21.37 1.47
CA ASN A 301 5.02 -22.00 0.23
C ASN A 301 5.11 -23.54 0.36
N LEU A 302 4.60 -24.26 -0.65
CA LEU A 302 4.71 -25.71 -0.76
C LEU A 302 5.70 -26.10 -1.87
N SER A 303 6.49 -27.15 -1.61
CA SER A 303 7.38 -27.74 -2.62
C SER A 303 6.69 -28.85 -3.42
N ALA A 304 6.94 -28.87 -4.73
CA ALA A 304 6.60 -29.95 -5.65
C ALA A 304 7.74 -30.24 -6.64
N SER A 305 8.07 -31.51 -6.83
CA SER A 305 9.06 -31.94 -7.83
C SER A 305 8.61 -33.25 -8.50
N PRO A 306 8.25 -33.24 -9.81
CA PRO A 306 8.26 -32.10 -10.73
C PRO A 306 7.20 -31.04 -10.39
N ALA A 307 7.25 -29.88 -11.05
CA ALA A 307 6.23 -28.85 -10.93
C ALA A 307 4.84 -29.40 -11.26
N ASP A 308 3.82 -28.97 -10.51
CA ASP A 308 2.48 -29.57 -10.52
C ASP A 308 1.40 -28.67 -11.15
N GLY A 309 1.79 -27.54 -11.74
CA GLY A 309 0.90 -26.51 -12.26
C GLY A 309 0.66 -25.36 -11.28
N ILE A 310 1.04 -25.52 -10.01
CA ILE A 310 0.94 -24.49 -8.97
C ILE A 310 2.33 -24.25 -8.36
N HIS A 311 2.97 -25.30 -7.88
CA HIS A 311 4.24 -25.26 -7.17
C HIS A 311 5.37 -25.87 -8.00
N ASN A 312 6.61 -25.50 -7.67
CA ASN A 312 7.82 -26.24 -8.02
C ASN A 312 8.61 -26.54 -6.74
N PHE A 313 9.89 -26.89 -6.85
CA PHE A 313 10.68 -27.29 -5.69
C PHE A 313 11.03 -26.14 -4.73
N VAL A 314 10.81 -24.88 -5.12
CA VAL A 314 11.21 -23.68 -4.37
C VAL A 314 10.14 -23.33 -3.35
N ASP A 315 10.37 -23.69 -2.10
CA ASP A 315 9.47 -23.33 -0.98
C ASP A 315 10.16 -22.64 0.19
N THR A 316 11.49 -22.51 0.14
CA THR A 316 12.30 -21.82 1.15
C THR A 316 13.02 -20.59 0.64
N ARG A 317 13.42 -19.71 1.56
CA ARG A 317 14.22 -18.52 1.24
C ARG A 317 15.52 -18.88 0.53
N GLU A 318 16.21 -19.90 1.02
CA GLU A 318 17.51 -20.30 0.51
C GLU A 318 17.38 -20.93 -0.89
N GLU A 319 16.32 -21.68 -1.16
CA GLU A 319 16.05 -22.17 -2.52
C GLU A 319 15.73 -21.03 -3.47
N LEU A 320 14.94 -20.03 -3.02
CA LEU A 320 14.62 -18.85 -3.83
C LEU A 320 15.86 -18.04 -4.18
N GLU A 321 16.75 -17.80 -3.22
CA GLU A 321 18.03 -17.10 -3.44
C GLU A 321 18.86 -17.77 -4.54
N ASN A 322 18.92 -19.10 -4.52
CA ASN A 322 19.67 -19.88 -5.49
C ASN A 322 18.98 -20.00 -6.85
N TYR A 323 17.65 -20.13 -6.86
CA TYR A 323 16.86 -20.38 -8.07
C TYR A 323 16.58 -19.12 -8.87
N ASP A 324 16.12 -18.06 -8.21
CA ASP A 324 15.77 -16.76 -8.80
C ASP A 324 16.36 -15.60 -7.99
N PRO A 325 17.69 -15.36 -8.10
CA PRO A 325 18.37 -14.32 -7.32
C PRO A 325 17.88 -12.90 -7.62
N MET A 326 17.24 -12.66 -8.79
CA MET A 326 16.69 -11.34 -9.11
C MET A 326 15.43 -11.07 -8.30
N LEU A 327 14.52 -12.05 -8.22
CA LEU A 327 13.33 -11.94 -7.36
C LEU A 327 13.74 -11.85 -5.89
N TYR A 328 14.63 -12.73 -5.45
CA TYR A 328 15.16 -12.72 -4.09
C TYR A 328 15.68 -11.34 -3.70
N SER A 329 16.48 -10.70 -4.56
CA SER A 329 17.06 -9.38 -4.25
C SER A 329 15.99 -8.30 -4.06
N LEU A 330 14.90 -8.31 -4.85
CA LEU A 330 13.79 -7.37 -4.70
C LEU A 330 13.04 -7.59 -3.38
N ILE A 331 12.86 -8.86 -2.99
CA ILE A 331 12.17 -9.24 -1.75
C ILE A 331 13.04 -8.90 -0.54
N GLU A 332 14.34 -9.20 -0.57
CA GLU A 332 15.30 -8.90 0.50
C GLU A 332 15.45 -7.38 0.71
N GLU A 333 15.55 -6.60 -0.37
CA GLU A 333 15.53 -5.13 -0.32
C GLU A 333 14.23 -4.62 0.31
N THR A 334 13.11 -5.31 0.06
CA THR A 334 11.82 -4.91 0.60
C THR A 334 11.72 -5.22 2.08
N PHE A 335 11.97 -6.45 2.53
CA PHE A 335 11.62 -6.87 3.87
C PHE A 335 12.78 -6.87 4.87
N SER A 336 14.00 -7.15 4.42
CA SER A 336 15.24 -7.15 5.21
C SER A 336 15.06 -7.72 6.63
N THR A 337 14.48 -8.92 6.72
CA THR A 337 14.03 -9.53 7.98
C THR A 337 14.41 -11.01 8.06
N GLU A 338 14.80 -11.46 9.24
CA GLU A 338 15.06 -12.89 9.53
C GLU A 338 13.80 -13.67 9.90
N TRP A 339 12.67 -12.99 10.08
CA TRP A 339 11.43 -13.66 10.44
C TRP A 339 11.02 -14.68 9.36
N ARG A 340 10.57 -15.86 9.80
CA ARG A 340 9.99 -16.91 8.97
C ARG A 340 8.59 -17.23 9.48
N TRP A 341 7.69 -17.53 8.57
CA TRP A 341 6.37 -18.00 8.94
C TRP A 341 6.49 -19.39 9.55
N LYS A 342 5.64 -19.65 10.54
CA LYS A 342 5.46 -20.98 11.09
C LYS A 342 3.99 -21.23 11.34
N CYS A 343 3.57 -22.40 10.90
CA CYS A 343 2.30 -22.99 11.22
C CYS A 343 2.36 -23.64 12.62
N ASP A 344 2.59 -22.83 13.66
CA ASP A 344 2.66 -23.29 15.05
C ASP A 344 1.40 -22.82 15.81
N LEU A 345 0.59 -23.76 16.29
CA LEU A 345 -0.52 -23.52 17.24
C LEU A 345 -0.23 -24.12 18.61
#